data_AF-A0A959L0A2-F1
#
_entry.id   AF-A0A959L0A2-F1
#
_cell.length_a   1.000
_cell.length_b   1.000
_cell.length_c   1.000
_cell.angle_alpha   90.00
_cell.angle_beta   90.00
_cell.angle_gamma   90.00
#
_symmetry.space_group_name_H-M   'P 1'
#
loop_
_entity.id
_entity.type
_entity.pdbx_description
1 polymer ?
#
loop_
_entity_poly.entity_id
_entity_poly.type
_entity_poly.pdbx_seq_one_letter_code
_entity_poly.pdbx_strand_id
1 'polypeptide(L)'
;MKIHLLLLLTIFACQGPSLRDANHTELSDTGIILTASTRALQKDTIPTWSIAYIMGKFDPALDTNFIVVDRTFADREGLYLRKDTYEAFKKMHAAAQQEGVSLIIRSATRNFDYQKGIWERKWTGETPLESNKLATGFNDLTTRAREILKYSSMPGSSRHHWGTDMDLNAFSNQYFEHGEGKKIYDWLTDHASQYGFCQPYTDKATGRTGYEEERWHWSYLPISWELTQNAKKFLKDTMIDGFKGAEEAVKLGIVDNYVMGIDSSCLSESIRSNPVNN
;
A
#
# COMPACT_ATOMS: atom_id res chain seq x y z
N MET A 1 53.04 -31.87 -11.80
CA MET A 1 52.72 -32.95 -10.85
C MET A 1 51.30 -33.43 -11.13
N LYS A 2 51.16 -34.56 -11.83
CA LYS A 2 49.89 -35.26 -12.06
C LYS A 2 49.96 -36.53 -11.23
N ILE A 3 48.98 -36.77 -10.37
CA ILE A 3 48.83 -38.04 -9.64
C ILE A 3 47.48 -38.63 -10.06
N HIS A 4 47.54 -39.69 -10.85
CA HIS A 4 46.43 -40.61 -11.09
C HIS A 4 46.48 -41.68 -10.00
N LEU A 5 45.39 -41.86 -9.26
CA LEU A 5 45.19 -43.04 -8.42
C LEU A 5 43.93 -43.77 -8.91
N LEU A 6 44.19 -44.91 -9.52
CA LEU A 6 43.25 -45.92 -9.99
C LEU A 6 43.13 -46.96 -8.86
N LEU A 7 41.93 -47.30 -8.38
CA LEU A 7 41.77 -48.54 -7.62
C LEU A 7 40.38 -49.19 -7.79
N LEU A 8 40.48 -50.37 -8.41
CA LEU A 8 39.63 -51.54 -8.59
C LEU A 8 38.20 -51.64 -7.99
N LEU A 9 37.30 -52.06 -8.88
CA LEU A 9 36.06 -52.82 -8.66
C LEU A 9 36.34 -54.22 -8.07
N THR A 10 35.49 -54.66 -7.13
CA THR A 10 35.18 -56.09 -6.95
C THR A 10 33.67 -56.28 -6.75
N ILE A 11 33.09 -57.10 -7.62
CA ILE A 11 31.69 -57.55 -7.63
C ILE A 11 31.64 -58.87 -6.86
N PHE A 12 30.67 -59.05 -5.96
CA PHE A 12 30.23 -60.37 -5.52
C PHE A 12 28.70 -60.42 -5.51
N ALA A 13 28.17 -61.37 -6.26
CA ALA A 13 26.76 -61.75 -6.32
C ALA A 13 26.60 -63.11 -5.64
N CYS A 14 25.51 -63.31 -4.88
CA CYS A 14 24.97 -64.64 -4.55
C CYS A 14 23.43 -64.56 -4.42
N GLN A 15 22.77 -65.57 -4.99
CA GLN A 15 21.32 -65.77 -5.13
C GLN A 15 20.69 -66.37 -3.85
N GLY A 16 19.34 -66.27 -3.74
CA GLY A 16 18.51 -66.63 -2.58
C GLY A 16 18.35 -68.13 -2.25
N PRO A 17 17.44 -68.47 -1.31
CA PRO A 17 16.13 -68.99 -1.72
C PRO A 17 14.93 -68.56 -0.83
N SER A 18 13.73 -68.95 -1.27
CA SER A 18 12.39 -68.65 -0.74
C SER A 18 11.92 -69.57 0.40
N LEU A 19 10.96 -69.11 1.22
CA LEU A 19 9.62 -69.69 1.48
C LEU A 19 9.02 -69.32 2.87
N ARG A 20 7.75 -68.89 2.83
CA ARG A 20 6.60 -69.17 3.73
C ARG A 20 6.50 -68.61 5.16
N ASP A 21 5.42 -67.84 5.33
CA ASP A 21 4.36 -67.87 6.35
C ASP A 21 4.69 -68.25 7.81
N ALA A 22 4.39 -67.35 8.75
CA ALA A 22 3.22 -67.46 9.64
C ALA A 22 3.36 -66.60 10.93
N ASN A 23 2.29 -65.85 11.19
CA ASN A 23 1.63 -65.55 12.48
C ASN A 23 2.37 -65.02 13.73
N HIS A 24 1.78 -63.92 14.22
CA HIS A 24 1.49 -63.56 15.62
C HIS A 24 2.61 -63.68 16.67
N THR A 25 2.96 -62.58 17.34
CA THR A 25 2.30 -62.07 18.58
C THR A 25 3.11 -60.85 19.08
N GLU A 26 2.40 -59.90 19.67
CA GLU A 26 2.87 -58.66 20.31
C GLU A 26 4.13 -58.79 21.15
N LEU A 27 4.97 -57.75 21.16
CA LEU A 27 5.58 -57.21 22.37
C LEU A 27 5.89 -55.72 22.18
N SER A 28 5.39 -54.95 23.15
CA SER A 28 5.63 -53.53 23.44
C SER A 28 7.10 -53.12 23.28
N ASP A 29 7.35 -52.07 22.49
CA ASP A 29 8.57 -51.29 22.65
C ASP A 29 8.27 -49.78 22.57
N THR A 30 8.73 -49.06 23.58
CA THR A 30 8.57 -47.62 23.74
C THR A 30 9.64 -46.92 22.91
N GLY A 31 9.43 -46.90 21.59
CA GLY A 31 10.26 -46.16 20.66
C GLY A 31 9.80 -44.71 20.52
N ILE A 32 10.56 -43.79 21.13
CA ILE A 32 10.45 -42.34 20.93
C ILE A 32 10.48 -42.05 19.42
N ILE A 33 9.32 -41.69 18.86
CA ILE A 33 9.26 -41.15 17.49
C ILE A 33 9.76 -39.70 17.58
N LEU A 34 11.06 -39.51 17.30
CA LEU A 34 11.59 -38.23 16.88
C LEU A 34 11.02 -37.92 15.49
N THR A 35 9.79 -37.39 15.46
CA THR A 35 9.30 -36.70 14.28
C THR A 35 10.12 -35.43 14.14
N ALA A 36 11.11 -35.46 13.24
CA ALA A 36 11.73 -34.26 12.72
C ALA A 36 10.65 -33.48 11.95
N SER A 37 9.87 -32.67 12.67
CA SER A 37 9.07 -31.62 12.07
C SER A 37 10.03 -30.56 11.57
N THR A 38 10.48 -30.70 10.33
CA THR A 38 11.03 -29.58 9.57
C THR A 38 9.88 -28.61 9.28
N ARG A 39 9.46 -27.88 10.32
CA ARG A 39 8.63 -26.68 10.17
C ARG A 39 9.45 -25.72 9.31
N ALA A 40 8.97 -25.48 8.08
CA ALA A 40 9.56 -24.53 7.16
C ALA A 40 9.90 -23.24 7.93
N LEU A 41 11.18 -22.84 7.89
CA LEU A 41 11.62 -21.59 8.47
C LEU A 41 10.78 -20.46 7.89
N GLN A 42 10.14 -19.76 8.81
CA GLN A 42 9.04 -18.86 8.60
C GLN A 42 9.46 -17.68 7.70
N LYS A 43 8.88 -17.58 6.50
CA LYS A 43 9.06 -16.46 5.56
C LYS A 43 8.46 -15.13 6.11
N ASP A 44 7.90 -15.14 7.33
CA ASP A 44 7.08 -14.07 7.88
C ASP A 44 7.84 -12.94 8.60
N THR A 45 9.16 -13.02 8.73
CA THR A 45 9.93 -12.05 9.54
C THR A 45 10.48 -10.87 8.74
N ILE A 46 10.56 -10.95 7.41
CA ILE A 46 11.07 -9.88 6.56
C ILE A 46 9.90 -9.27 5.77
N PRO A 47 9.70 -7.94 5.80
CA PRO A 47 8.64 -7.32 5.04
C PRO A 47 8.94 -7.39 3.53
N THR A 48 7.93 -7.68 2.73
CA THR A 48 8.04 -7.67 1.26
C THR A 48 8.39 -6.27 0.75
N TRP A 49 7.85 -5.26 1.43
CA TRP A 49 8.11 -3.85 1.18
C TRP A 49 8.85 -3.24 2.35
N SER A 50 10.00 -2.60 2.12
CA SER A 50 10.74 -1.99 3.23
C SER A 50 9.90 -0.94 3.97
N ILE A 51 10.09 -0.82 5.28
CA ILE A 51 9.42 0.23 6.06
C ILE A 51 9.79 1.63 5.53
N ALA A 52 11.04 1.82 5.07
CA ALA A 52 11.47 3.06 4.45
C ALA A 52 10.61 3.42 3.22
N TYR A 53 10.28 2.44 2.37
CA TYR A 53 9.37 2.64 1.23
C TYR A 53 7.96 3.01 1.69
N ILE A 54 7.39 2.28 2.65
CA ILE A 54 6.04 2.53 3.17
C ILE A 54 5.93 3.94 3.76
N MET A 55 6.99 4.40 4.43
CA MET A 55 7.08 5.74 5.02
C MET A 55 7.49 6.83 4.03
N GLY A 56 7.70 6.50 2.75
CA GLY A 56 8.12 7.48 1.75
C GLY A 56 9.54 8.00 1.92
N LYS A 57 10.40 7.32 2.69
CA LYS A 57 11.80 7.70 2.93
C LYS A 57 12.70 7.27 1.76
N PHE A 58 12.36 7.72 0.55
CA PHE A 58 13.08 7.50 -0.70
C PHE A 58 12.88 8.68 -1.67
N ASP A 59 13.67 8.73 -2.74
CA ASP A 59 13.47 9.67 -3.84
C ASP A 59 12.85 8.93 -5.04
N PRO A 60 11.61 9.26 -5.48
CA PRO A 60 11.00 8.61 -6.63
C PRO A 60 11.78 8.85 -7.93
N ALA A 61 12.59 9.91 -8.04
CA ALA A 61 13.43 10.14 -9.21
C ALA A 61 14.60 9.13 -9.32
N LEU A 62 14.97 8.49 -8.21
CA LEU A 62 16.06 7.50 -8.15
C LEU A 62 15.56 6.05 -8.18
N ASP A 63 14.26 5.82 -8.06
CA ASP A 63 13.66 4.48 -8.09
C ASP A 63 13.20 4.13 -9.52
N THR A 64 13.77 3.06 -10.07
CA THR A 64 13.48 2.59 -11.44
C THR A 64 12.03 2.13 -11.64
N ASN A 65 11.26 1.92 -10.57
CA ASN A 65 9.84 1.59 -10.64
C ASN A 65 8.95 2.82 -10.84
N PHE A 66 9.49 4.03 -10.72
CA PHE A 66 8.74 5.26 -10.89
C PHE A 66 8.99 5.89 -12.26
N ILE A 67 8.04 6.71 -12.68
CA ILE A 67 8.09 7.46 -13.93
C ILE A 67 7.45 8.83 -13.72
N VAL A 68 7.96 9.83 -14.41
CA VAL A 68 7.37 11.16 -14.44
C VAL A 68 6.03 11.08 -15.18
N VAL A 69 4.99 11.67 -14.59
CA VAL A 69 3.66 11.79 -15.21
C VAL A 69 3.73 12.85 -16.30
N ASP A 70 3.27 12.50 -17.51
CA ASP A 70 3.24 13.44 -18.64
C ASP A 70 2.28 14.61 -18.36
N ARG A 71 2.63 15.81 -18.86
CA ARG A 71 1.82 17.02 -18.74
C ARG A 71 0.46 16.94 -19.42
N THR A 72 0.27 16.01 -20.36
CA THR A 72 -1.06 15.74 -20.92
C THR A 72 -2.04 15.19 -19.88
N PHE A 73 -1.53 14.59 -18.79
CA PHE A 73 -2.33 13.96 -17.73
C PHE A 73 -2.36 14.77 -16.44
N ALA A 74 -1.57 15.83 -16.32
CA ALA A 74 -1.33 16.52 -15.06
C ALA A 74 -1.33 18.04 -15.19
N ASP A 75 -1.82 18.74 -14.16
CA ASP A 75 -1.88 20.19 -14.14
C ASP A 75 -0.54 20.86 -13.81
N ARG A 76 0.48 20.09 -13.43
CA ARG A 76 1.87 20.53 -13.22
C ARG A 76 2.89 19.45 -13.53
N GLU A 77 4.14 19.86 -13.69
CA GLU A 77 5.30 18.97 -13.87
C GLU A 77 5.81 18.41 -12.54
N GLY A 78 6.73 17.45 -12.61
CA GLY A 78 7.44 16.90 -11.44
C GLY A 78 6.59 15.94 -10.60
N LEU A 79 5.46 15.48 -11.13
CA LEU A 79 4.68 14.40 -10.52
C LEU A 79 5.25 13.06 -10.93
N TYR A 80 5.32 12.13 -9.98
CA TYR A 80 5.74 10.76 -10.21
C TYR A 80 4.62 9.81 -9.84
N LEU A 81 4.53 8.69 -10.55
CA LEU A 81 3.76 7.52 -10.17
C LEU A 81 4.64 6.29 -10.34
N ARG A 82 4.30 5.19 -9.67
CA ARG A 82 4.83 3.89 -10.08
C ARG A 82 4.40 3.61 -11.52
N LYS A 83 5.26 2.95 -12.29
CA LYS A 83 5.03 2.61 -13.70
C LYS A 83 3.75 1.81 -13.89
N ASP A 84 3.52 0.80 -13.04
CA ASP A 84 2.29 -0.02 -13.06
C ASP A 84 1.01 0.83 -12.90
N THR A 85 1.02 1.73 -11.92
CA THR A 85 -0.06 2.67 -11.61
C THR A 85 -0.27 3.66 -12.77
N TYR A 86 0.82 4.17 -13.36
CA TYR A 86 0.74 5.08 -14.49
C TYR A 86 0.15 4.42 -15.74
N GLU A 87 0.55 3.20 -16.06
CA GLU A 87 -0.03 2.43 -17.18
C GLU A 87 -1.52 2.15 -16.96
N ALA A 88 -1.93 1.79 -15.74
CA ALA A 88 -3.33 1.62 -15.40
C ALA A 88 -4.12 2.95 -15.53
N PHE A 89 -3.55 4.06 -15.05
CA PHE A 89 -4.16 5.38 -15.16
C PHE A 89 -4.36 5.80 -16.61
N LYS A 90 -3.40 5.57 -17.51
CA LYS A 90 -3.55 5.91 -18.93
C LYS A 90 -4.74 5.19 -19.57
N LYS A 91 -4.98 3.92 -19.21
CA LYS A 91 -6.16 3.17 -19.67
C LYS A 91 -7.46 3.78 -19.14
N MET A 92 -7.50 4.09 -17.84
CA MET A 92 -8.65 4.75 -17.21
C MET A 92 -8.94 6.12 -17.83
N HIS A 93 -7.90 6.93 -18.02
CA HIS A 93 -7.98 8.24 -18.65
C HIS A 93 -8.52 8.15 -20.08
N ALA A 94 -8.01 7.22 -20.89
CA ALA A 94 -8.47 7.06 -22.27
C ALA A 94 -9.96 6.67 -22.35
N ALA A 95 -10.42 5.81 -21.45
CA ALA A 95 -11.84 5.44 -21.38
C ALA A 95 -12.72 6.60 -20.91
N ALA A 96 -12.32 7.31 -19.85
CA ALA A 96 -13.02 8.51 -19.39
C ALA A 96 -13.16 9.53 -20.52
N GLN A 97 -12.09 9.75 -21.28
CA GLN A 97 -12.08 10.69 -22.39
C GLN A 97 -13.05 10.31 -23.52
N GLN A 98 -13.24 9.01 -23.79
CA GLN A 98 -14.21 8.54 -24.79
C GLN A 98 -15.66 8.86 -24.39
N GLU A 99 -15.92 8.99 -23.09
CA GLU A 99 -17.22 9.37 -22.52
C GLU A 99 -17.32 10.87 -22.20
N GLY A 100 -16.34 11.67 -22.66
CA GLY A 100 -16.32 13.11 -22.46
C GLY A 100 -15.95 13.55 -21.04
N VAL A 101 -15.39 12.66 -20.22
CA VAL A 101 -14.91 12.94 -18.86
C VAL A 101 -13.41 13.25 -18.89
N SER A 102 -13.02 14.41 -18.38
CA SER A 102 -11.61 14.83 -18.32
C SER A 102 -11.01 14.57 -16.94
N LEU A 103 -10.08 13.62 -16.85
CA LEU A 103 -9.33 13.33 -15.62
C LEU A 103 -7.98 14.05 -15.65
N ILE A 104 -7.69 14.84 -14.62
CA ILE A 104 -6.43 15.58 -14.51
C ILE A 104 -5.79 15.30 -13.15
N ILE A 105 -4.56 14.80 -13.15
CA ILE A 105 -3.78 14.57 -11.94
C ILE A 105 -3.30 15.92 -11.38
N ARG A 106 -3.66 16.17 -10.12
CA ARG A 106 -3.28 17.35 -9.32
C ARG A 106 -2.12 17.05 -8.37
N SER A 107 -2.08 15.83 -7.87
CA SER A 107 -1.12 15.34 -6.88
C SER A 107 -0.95 13.83 -7.03
N ALA A 108 0.26 13.33 -6.78
CA ALA A 108 0.67 11.96 -7.03
C ALA A 108 1.70 11.55 -5.96
N THR A 109 2.80 10.88 -6.32
CA THR A 109 3.80 10.46 -5.32
C THR A 109 4.35 11.65 -4.53
N ARG A 110 4.38 11.51 -3.21
CA ARG A 110 5.02 12.46 -2.28
C ARG A 110 5.98 11.66 -1.41
N ASN A 111 7.26 12.00 -1.42
CA ASN A 111 8.19 11.41 -0.44
C ASN A 111 7.94 12.00 0.97
N PHE A 112 8.65 11.47 1.95
CA PHE A 112 8.55 11.88 3.35
C PHE A 112 8.75 13.39 3.52
N ASP A 113 9.82 13.94 2.92
CA ASP A 113 10.17 15.36 3.07
C ASP A 113 9.13 16.29 2.43
N TYR A 114 8.58 15.90 1.28
CA TYR A 114 7.49 16.65 0.65
C TYR A 114 6.24 16.67 1.53
N GLN A 115 5.85 15.50 2.08
CA GLN A 115 4.70 15.41 2.98
C GLN A 115 4.95 16.18 4.29
N LYS A 116 6.18 16.14 4.80
CA LYS A 116 6.62 16.95 5.95
C LYS A 116 6.43 18.43 5.70
N GLY A 117 6.82 18.93 4.52
CA GLY A 117 6.57 20.31 4.15
C GLY A 117 5.09 20.69 4.18
N ILE A 118 4.20 19.86 3.65
CA ILE A 118 2.74 20.11 3.71
C ILE A 118 2.25 20.14 5.15
N TRP A 119 2.60 19.11 5.91
CA TRP A 119 2.18 18.97 7.30
C TRP A 119 2.65 20.15 8.15
N GLU A 120 3.93 20.49 8.09
CA GLU A 120 4.52 21.53 8.95
C GLU A 120 3.99 22.92 8.61
N ARG A 121 3.73 23.23 7.33
CA ARG A 121 3.08 24.50 6.96
C ARG A 121 1.66 24.60 7.52
N LYS A 122 0.89 23.51 7.53
CA LYS A 122 -0.43 23.49 8.20
C LYS A 122 -0.28 23.61 9.71
N TRP A 123 0.66 22.86 10.31
CA TRP A 123 0.93 22.87 11.74
C TRP A 123 1.30 24.26 12.29
N THR A 124 2.13 25.00 11.55
CA THR A 124 2.54 26.36 11.92
C THR A 124 1.55 27.45 11.51
N GLY A 125 0.47 27.08 10.80
CA GLY A 125 -0.52 28.05 10.31
C GLY A 125 -0.03 28.90 9.14
N GLU A 126 1.05 28.51 8.46
CA GLU A 126 1.48 29.14 7.20
C GLU A 126 0.47 28.83 6.07
N THR A 127 -0.07 27.61 6.09
CA THR A 127 -1.17 27.21 5.20
C THR A 127 -2.42 26.96 6.04
N PRO A 128 -3.58 27.55 5.68
CA PRO A 128 -4.82 27.26 6.38
C PRO A 128 -5.25 25.80 6.19
N LEU A 129 -6.08 25.33 7.12
CA LEU A 129 -6.84 24.11 6.97
C LEU A 129 -7.94 24.29 5.92
N GLU A 130 -8.50 23.18 5.47
CA GLU A 130 -9.61 23.11 4.52
C GLU A 130 -10.85 23.83 5.06
N SER A 131 -10.96 23.95 6.39
CA SER A 131 -11.98 24.76 7.07
C SER A 131 -11.73 26.27 7.08
N ASN A 132 -10.68 26.75 6.39
CA ASN A 132 -10.13 28.11 6.42
C ASN A 132 -9.64 28.59 7.81
N LYS A 133 -9.47 27.67 8.77
CA LYS A 133 -8.88 27.96 10.09
C LYS A 133 -7.37 27.73 10.08
N LEU A 134 -6.64 28.40 10.96
CA LEU A 134 -5.23 28.10 11.22
C LEU A 134 -5.12 27.03 12.31
N ALA A 135 -4.28 26.01 12.11
CA ALA A 135 -4.10 24.93 13.08
C ALA A 135 -3.55 25.45 14.43
N THR A 136 -2.80 26.55 14.40
CA THR A 136 -2.28 27.25 15.58
C THR A 136 -3.36 27.79 16.52
N GLY A 137 -4.60 27.95 16.04
CA GLY A 137 -5.75 28.30 16.88
C GLY A 137 -6.22 27.19 17.82
N PHE A 138 -5.77 25.94 17.61
CA PHE A 138 -6.03 24.83 18.53
C PHE A 138 -4.86 24.70 19.51
N ASN A 139 -5.09 25.00 20.79
CA ASN A 139 -4.05 24.98 21.83
C ASN A 139 -3.65 23.55 22.25
N ASP A 140 -4.61 22.63 22.28
CA ASP A 140 -4.33 21.21 22.49
C ASP A 140 -3.69 20.61 21.22
N LEU A 141 -2.50 20.04 21.36
CA LEU A 141 -1.71 19.49 20.25
C LEU A 141 -2.40 18.29 19.60
N THR A 142 -3.09 17.46 20.39
CA THR A 142 -3.86 16.33 19.85
C THR A 142 -5.01 16.83 18.98
N THR A 143 -5.77 17.83 19.46
CA THR A 143 -6.82 18.48 18.67
C THR A 143 -6.26 19.14 17.42
N ARG A 144 -5.12 19.84 17.51
CA ARG A 144 -4.43 20.45 16.36
C ARG A 144 -4.08 19.40 15.30
N ALA A 145 -3.44 18.30 15.71
CA ALA A 145 -3.09 17.19 14.83
C ALA A 145 -4.34 16.60 14.17
N ARG A 146 -5.42 16.35 14.94
CA ARG A 146 -6.67 15.80 14.45
C ARG A 146 -7.33 16.69 13.39
N GLU A 147 -7.27 18.00 13.55
CA GLU A 147 -7.82 18.95 12.58
C GLU A 147 -7.05 18.96 11.25
N ILE A 148 -5.72 18.79 11.29
CA ILE A 148 -4.90 18.62 10.08
C ILE A 148 -5.19 17.25 9.43
N LEU A 149 -5.27 16.20 10.25
CA LEU A 149 -5.54 14.82 9.85
C LEU A 149 -6.93 14.58 9.24
N LYS A 150 -7.79 15.61 9.17
CA LYS A 150 -9.03 15.50 8.38
C LYS A 150 -8.74 15.27 6.90
N TYR A 151 -7.71 15.93 6.36
CA TYR A 151 -7.39 15.89 4.92
C TYR A 151 -5.88 15.85 4.62
N SER A 152 -5.02 15.78 5.64
CA SER A 152 -3.57 15.74 5.45
C SER A 152 -2.92 14.73 6.38
N SER A 153 -2.34 13.68 5.79
CA SER A 153 -1.60 12.65 6.50
C SER A 153 -0.36 13.16 7.21
N MET A 154 -0.03 12.55 8.34
CA MET A 154 1.30 12.67 8.94
C MET A 154 2.38 12.15 7.96
N PRO A 155 3.56 12.78 7.90
CA PRO A 155 4.69 12.24 7.15
C PRO A 155 5.05 10.84 7.64
N GLY A 156 5.22 9.88 6.72
CA GLY A 156 5.46 8.48 7.06
C GLY A 156 4.19 7.62 7.11
N SER A 157 2.99 8.22 7.02
CA SER A 157 1.71 7.50 7.02
C SER A 157 0.83 7.82 5.80
N SER A 158 1.34 8.56 4.81
CA SER A 158 0.61 8.90 3.59
C SER A 158 0.61 7.74 2.60
N ARG A 159 -0.54 7.42 1.98
CA ARG A 159 -0.57 6.47 0.86
C ARG A 159 0.06 7.04 -0.41
N HIS A 160 0.14 8.37 -0.54
CA HIS A 160 0.91 9.00 -1.62
C HIS A 160 2.41 8.66 -1.58
N HIS A 161 2.93 8.15 -0.46
CA HIS A 161 4.31 7.62 -0.43
C HIS A 161 4.50 6.44 -1.38
N TRP A 162 3.44 5.69 -1.64
CA TRP A 162 3.52 4.39 -2.30
C TRP A 162 3.60 4.49 -3.82
N GLY A 163 3.30 5.66 -4.38
CA GLY A 163 3.19 5.90 -5.82
C GLY A 163 2.04 5.19 -6.50
N THR A 164 1.10 4.67 -5.71
CA THR A 164 -0.15 4.05 -6.15
C THR A 164 -1.33 5.01 -6.10
N ASP A 165 -1.17 6.14 -5.40
CA ASP A 165 -2.28 7.04 -5.06
C ASP A 165 -2.12 8.38 -5.77
N MET A 166 -3.25 8.93 -6.23
CA MET A 166 -3.32 10.21 -6.94
C MET A 166 -4.58 10.99 -6.58
N ASP A 167 -4.47 12.32 -6.66
CA ASP A 167 -5.59 13.24 -6.49
C ASP A 167 -6.00 13.80 -7.85
N LEU A 168 -7.27 13.67 -8.19
CA LEU A 168 -7.83 14.05 -9.48
C LEU A 168 -8.67 15.34 -9.39
N ASN A 169 -8.49 16.22 -10.37
CA ASN A 169 -9.30 17.39 -10.70
C ASN A 169 -9.38 18.52 -9.64
N ALA A 170 -9.83 18.26 -8.41
CA ALA A 170 -10.05 19.28 -7.39
C ALA A 170 -9.87 18.75 -5.96
N PHE A 171 -9.43 19.60 -5.03
CA PHE A 171 -9.25 19.25 -3.61
C PHE A 171 -10.47 19.65 -2.74
N SER A 172 -11.68 19.64 -3.31
CA SER A 172 -12.90 20.04 -2.60
C SER A 172 -14.08 19.18 -3.03
N ASN A 173 -14.80 18.61 -2.05
CA ASN A 173 -15.95 17.73 -2.32
C ASN A 173 -17.09 18.50 -3.00
N GLN A 174 -17.22 19.80 -2.70
CA GLN A 174 -18.22 20.68 -3.32
C GLN A 174 -18.09 20.70 -4.85
N TYR A 175 -16.88 20.63 -5.39
CA TYR A 175 -16.68 20.56 -6.85
C TYR A 175 -17.37 19.34 -7.46
N PHE A 176 -17.36 18.21 -6.75
CA PHE A 176 -17.89 16.93 -7.21
C PHE A 176 -19.39 16.75 -6.92
N GLU A 177 -20.07 17.74 -6.36
CA GLU A 177 -21.51 17.67 -6.07
C GLU A 177 -22.38 18.09 -7.27
N HIS A 178 -21.83 18.89 -8.19
CA HIS A 178 -22.59 19.45 -9.29
C HIS A 178 -21.78 19.60 -10.59
N GLY A 179 -22.49 19.80 -11.71
CA GLY A 179 -21.88 20.14 -12.99
C GLY A 179 -20.85 19.11 -13.46
N GLU A 180 -19.70 19.60 -13.92
CA GLU A 180 -18.64 18.75 -14.47
C GLU A 180 -17.98 17.86 -13.41
N GLY A 181 -17.74 18.37 -12.21
CA GLY A 181 -17.16 17.58 -11.14
C GLY A 181 -18.06 16.41 -10.74
N LYS A 182 -19.39 16.59 -10.75
CA LYS A 182 -20.31 15.47 -10.51
C LYS A 182 -20.15 14.37 -11.55
N LYS A 183 -20.11 14.72 -12.85
CA LYS A 183 -19.91 13.73 -13.92
C LYS A 183 -18.59 12.97 -13.76
N ILE A 184 -17.52 13.67 -13.39
CA ILE A 184 -16.22 13.05 -13.13
C ILE A 184 -16.32 12.05 -11.98
N TYR A 185 -16.92 12.43 -10.86
CA TYR A 185 -17.03 11.56 -9.70
C TYR A 185 -17.95 10.35 -9.93
N ASP A 186 -19.09 10.57 -10.58
CA ASP A 186 -20.00 9.49 -10.97
C ASP A 186 -19.27 8.47 -11.86
N TRP A 187 -18.56 8.95 -12.89
CA TRP A 187 -17.79 8.07 -13.79
C TRP A 187 -16.69 7.30 -13.04
N LEU A 188 -15.93 7.96 -12.16
CA LEU A 188 -14.90 7.28 -11.39
C LEU A 188 -15.50 6.20 -10.47
N THR A 189 -16.64 6.50 -9.82
CA THR A 189 -17.32 5.55 -8.93
C THR A 189 -17.79 4.30 -9.69
N ASP A 190 -18.30 4.47 -10.91
CA ASP A 190 -18.83 3.37 -11.72
C ASP A 190 -17.72 2.58 -12.46
N HIS A 191 -16.61 3.23 -12.82
CA HIS A 191 -15.64 2.68 -13.77
C HIS A 191 -14.22 2.47 -13.22
N ALA A 192 -13.76 3.20 -12.21
CA ALA A 192 -12.36 3.18 -11.79
C ALA A 192 -11.87 1.78 -11.36
N SER A 193 -12.76 0.99 -10.74
CA SER A 193 -12.47 -0.40 -10.32
C SER A 193 -12.11 -1.33 -11.48
N GLN A 194 -12.62 -1.06 -12.69
CA GLN A 194 -12.31 -1.83 -13.91
C GLN A 194 -10.85 -1.66 -14.34
N TYR A 195 -10.22 -0.57 -13.90
CA TYR A 195 -8.81 -0.24 -14.14
C TYR A 195 -7.93 -0.51 -12.91
N GLY A 196 -8.49 -1.14 -11.87
CA GLY A 196 -7.79 -1.49 -10.64
C GLY A 196 -7.67 -0.33 -9.64
N PHE A 197 -8.46 0.74 -9.79
CA PHE A 197 -8.51 1.83 -8.83
C PHE A 197 -9.68 1.71 -7.87
N CYS A 198 -9.46 2.07 -6.62
CA CYS A 198 -10.50 2.21 -5.61
C CYS A 198 -10.39 3.59 -4.95
N GLN A 199 -11.46 4.04 -4.29
CA GLN A 199 -11.45 5.26 -3.48
C GLN A 199 -11.22 4.88 -2.00
N PRO A 200 -10.03 5.14 -1.43
CA PRO A 200 -9.74 4.76 -0.04
C PRO A 200 -10.57 5.56 0.98
N TYR A 201 -10.87 6.82 0.69
CA TYR A 201 -11.49 7.74 1.63
C TYR A 201 -12.92 8.08 1.18
N THR A 202 -13.83 7.09 1.28
CA THR A 202 -15.28 7.23 1.06
C THR A 202 -15.95 7.99 2.19
N ASP A 203 -17.27 8.18 2.22
CA ASP A 203 -17.91 8.70 3.42
C ASP A 203 -17.72 7.75 4.64
N LYS A 204 -17.87 8.27 5.86
CA LYS A 204 -17.69 7.49 7.10
C LYS A 204 -18.95 6.73 7.54
N ALA A 205 -20.06 6.76 6.79
CA ALA A 205 -21.28 6.04 7.17
C ALA A 205 -21.10 4.52 7.14
N THR A 206 -20.08 4.03 6.43
CA THR A 206 -19.64 2.63 6.42
C THR A 206 -18.90 2.20 7.70
N GLY A 207 -18.64 3.12 8.63
CA GLY A 207 -17.94 2.86 9.90
C GLY A 207 -16.41 2.90 9.81
N ARG A 208 -15.83 3.32 8.68
CA ARG A 208 -14.38 3.53 8.57
C ARG A 208 -13.90 4.66 9.48
N THR A 209 -12.65 4.59 9.92
CA THR A 209 -11.97 5.61 10.71
C THR A 209 -11.12 6.53 9.81
N GLY A 210 -10.40 7.49 10.39
CA GLY A 210 -9.33 8.22 9.69
C GLY A 210 -9.76 9.51 9.02
N TYR A 211 -9.21 9.76 7.83
CA TYR A 211 -9.43 10.97 7.02
C TYR A 211 -10.93 11.14 6.66
N GLU A 212 -11.35 12.36 6.38
CA GLU A 212 -12.70 12.64 5.85
C GLU A 212 -12.88 12.11 4.42
N GLU A 213 -14.06 12.24 3.83
CA GLU A 213 -14.31 11.85 2.44
C GLU A 213 -13.42 12.67 1.49
N GLU A 214 -12.73 12.02 0.57
CA GLU A 214 -11.91 12.65 -0.47
C GLU A 214 -12.31 12.10 -1.84
N ARG A 215 -13.22 12.80 -2.54
CA ARG A 215 -13.72 12.37 -3.87
C ARG A 215 -12.68 12.39 -4.99
N TRP A 216 -11.58 13.10 -4.73
CA TRP A 216 -10.44 13.20 -5.63
C TRP A 216 -9.41 12.09 -5.45
N HIS A 217 -9.43 11.36 -4.33
CA HIS A 217 -8.33 10.49 -3.94
C HIS A 217 -8.56 9.04 -4.39
N TRP A 218 -7.72 8.55 -5.32
CA TRP A 218 -7.85 7.23 -5.92
C TRP A 218 -6.54 6.45 -5.83
N SER A 219 -6.63 5.17 -5.48
CA SER A 219 -5.49 4.29 -5.22
C SER A 219 -5.49 3.06 -6.12
N TYR A 220 -4.36 2.76 -6.75
CA TYR A 220 -4.16 1.55 -7.55
C TYR A 220 -4.01 0.32 -6.66
N LEU A 221 -5.10 -0.44 -6.57
CA LEU A 221 -5.31 -1.51 -5.62
C LEU A 221 -4.33 -2.70 -5.77
N PRO A 222 -3.94 -3.16 -6.97
CA PRO A 222 -3.08 -4.32 -7.12
C PRO A 222 -1.74 -4.24 -6.35
N ILE A 223 -1.20 -3.04 -6.16
CA ILE A 223 0.02 -2.80 -5.38
C ILE A 223 -0.32 -2.24 -3.98
N SER A 224 -1.27 -1.31 -3.89
CA SER A 224 -1.57 -0.64 -2.63
C SER A 224 -2.17 -1.59 -1.58
N TRP A 225 -2.81 -2.68 -2.02
CA TRP A 225 -3.25 -3.75 -1.12
C TRP A 225 -2.07 -4.41 -0.39
N GLU A 226 -1.03 -4.83 -1.12
CA GLU A 226 0.14 -5.48 -0.52
C GLU A 226 0.88 -4.54 0.43
N LEU A 227 0.99 -3.26 0.06
CA LEU A 227 1.56 -2.22 0.91
C LEU A 227 0.73 -1.97 2.16
N THR A 228 -0.60 -2.00 2.05
CA THR A 228 -1.51 -1.90 3.20
C THR A 228 -1.32 -3.08 4.16
N GLN A 229 -1.23 -4.31 3.65
CA GLN A 229 -0.96 -5.49 4.49
C GLN A 229 0.43 -5.43 5.15
N ASN A 230 1.46 -4.96 4.43
CA ASN A 230 2.79 -4.77 5.00
C ASN A 230 2.79 -3.68 6.07
N ALA A 231 2.10 -2.56 5.84
CA ALA A 231 1.97 -1.48 6.82
C ALA A 231 1.27 -1.98 8.08
N LYS A 232 0.13 -2.67 7.95
CA LYS A 232 -0.60 -3.29 9.07
C LYS A 232 0.31 -4.17 9.94
N LYS A 233 1.14 -4.99 9.30
CA LYS A 233 2.01 -5.95 10.00
C LYS A 233 3.20 -5.25 10.67
N PHE A 234 3.88 -4.37 9.95
CA PHE A 234 5.22 -3.91 10.31
C PHE A 234 5.34 -2.45 10.71
N LEU A 235 4.47 -1.55 10.21
CA LEU A 235 4.48 -0.15 10.61
C LEU A 235 3.93 -0.03 12.04
N LYS A 236 4.53 0.86 12.82
CA LYS A 236 4.11 1.19 14.19
C LYS A 236 4.05 2.71 14.34
N ASP A 237 3.13 3.19 15.17
CA ASP A 237 3.00 4.63 15.43
C ASP A 237 4.30 5.24 15.96
N THR A 238 5.07 4.48 16.74
CA THR A 238 6.38 4.91 17.26
C THR A 238 7.45 5.13 16.18
N MET A 239 7.22 4.64 14.95
CA MET A 239 8.11 4.88 13.81
C MET A 239 7.79 6.21 13.10
N ILE A 240 6.60 6.78 13.32
CA ILE A 240 6.14 8.00 12.67
C ILE A 240 6.73 9.19 13.44
N ASP A 241 7.88 9.68 12.97
CA ASP A 241 8.71 10.66 13.67
C ASP A 241 9.29 11.73 12.70
N GLY A 242 10.07 12.68 13.23
CA GLY A 242 10.91 13.56 12.41
C GLY A 242 10.23 14.83 11.85
N PHE A 243 9.05 15.19 12.34
CA PHE A 243 8.30 16.40 11.99
C PHE A 243 7.57 16.99 13.21
N LYS A 244 7.12 18.24 13.13
CA LYS A 244 6.38 18.90 14.23
C LYS A 244 5.07 18.19 14.57
N GLY A 245 4.86 17.82 15.83
CA GLY A 245 3.64 17.14 16.29
C GLY A 245 3.65 15.62 16.08
N ALA A 246 4.80 15.03 15.72
CA ALA A 246 4.93 13.58 15.56
C ALA A 246 4.71 12.81 16.87
N GLU A 247 4.94 13.43 18.02
CA GLU A 247 4.67 12.89 19.35
C GLU A 247 3.19 12.48 19.55
N GLU A 248 2.28 13.05 18.75
CA GLU A 248 0.85 12.72 18.80
C GLU A 248 0.51 11.41 18.09
N ALA A 249 1.43 10.83 17.30
CA ALA A 249 1.14 9.66 16.46
C ALA A 249 0.63 8.45 17.26
N VAL A 250 1.30 8.14 18.39
CA VAL A 250 0.92 7.01 19.26
C VAL A 250 -0.44 7.26 19.92
N LYS A 251 -0.67 8.49 20.41
CA LYS A 251 -1.93 8.87 21.06
C LYS A 251 -3.12 8.83 20.11
N LEU A 252 -2.89 9.14 18.83
CA LEU A 252 -3.92 9.16 17.80
C LEU A 252 -4.12 7.80 17.12
N GLY A 253 -3.23 6.82 17.36
CA GLY A 253 -3.29 5.50 16.73
C GLY A 253 -3.22 5.59 15.22
N ILE A 254 -2.21 6.28 14.66
CA ILE A 254 -2.15 6.62 13.23
C ILE A 254 -2.23 5.39 12.32
N VAL A 255 -1.56 4.30 12.66
CA VAL A 255 -1.60 3.08 11.85
C VAL A 255 -3.02 2.52 11.83
N ASP A 256 -3.61 2.24 13.00
CA ASP A 256 -4.92 1.58 13.07
C ASP A 256 -6.08 2.49 12.64
N ASN A 257 -6.01 3.79 12.96
CA ASN A 257 -7.10 4.71 12.71
C ASN A 257 -7.02 5.43 11.37
N TYR A 258 -5.83 5.59 10.77
CA TYR A 258 -5.66 6.40 9.55
C TYR A 258 -5.07 5.61 8.39
N VAL A 259 -4.01 4.82 8.61
CA VAL A 259 -3.45 3.96 7.54
C VAL A 259 -4.44 2.84 7.18
N MET A 260 -5.07 2.24 8.21
CA MET A 260 -6.08 1.20 8.05
C MET A 260 -7.52 1.73 7.96
N GLY A 261 -7.72 3.04 8.17
CA GLY A 261 -9.02 3.73 8.10
C GLY A 261 -9.52 3.98 6.67
N ILE A 262 -9.47 2.96 5.82
CA ILE A 262 -9.85 3.04 4.40
C ILE A 262 -11.11 2.22 4.10
N ASP A 263 -11.73 2.48 2.96
CA ASP A 263 -12.87 1.73 2.47
C ASP A 263 -12.54 0.23 2.30
N SER A 264 -13.50 -0.62 2.67
CA SER A 264 -13.32 -2.09 2.62
C SER A 264 -13.15 -2.63 1.20
N SER A 265 -13.67 -1.93 0.17
CA SER A 265 -13.44 -2.30 -1.24
C SER A 265 -11.96 -2.21 -1.61
N CYS A 266 -11.20 -1.30 -0.97
CA CYS A 266 -9.75 -1.20 -1.09
C CYS A 266 -8.96 -2.24 -0.28
N LEU A 267 -9.65 -3.17 0.39
CA LEU A 267 -9.04 -4.28 1.14
C LEU A 267 -9.38 -5.66 0.54
N SER A 268 -10.23 -5.71 -0.49
CA SER A 268 -10.66 -6.96 -1.09
C SER A 268 -9.61 -7.57 -2.02
N GLU A 269 -9.27 -8.84 -1.79
CA GLU A 269 -8.41 -9.61 -2.69
C GLU A 269 -9.07 -9.89 -4.06
N SER A 270 -10.40 -9.84 -4.15
CA SER A 270 -11.15 -10.20 -5.37
C SER A 270 -10.80 -9.33 -6.59
N ILE A 271 -10.34 -8.10 -6.36
CA ILE A 271 -9.97 -7.16 -7.43
C ILE A 271 -8.55 -7.45 -7.98
N ARG A 272 -7.71 -8.19 -7.23
CA ARG A 272 -6.35 -8.59 -7.68
C ARG A 272 -6.40 -9.53 -8.90
N SER A 273 -7.46 -10.33 -9.00
CA SER A 273 -7.60 -11.42 -9.99
C SER A 273 -8.19 -10.99 -11.33
N ASN A 274 -8.43 -9.69 -11.57
CA ASN A 274 -8.75 -9.17 -12.90
C ASN A 274 -7.47 -8.60 -13.53
N PRO A 275 -6.61 -9.42 -14.16
CA PRO A 275 -5.65 -8.88 -15.10
C PRO A 275 -6.47 -8.18 -16.19
N VAL A 276 -6.17 -6.92 -16.44
CA VAL A 276 -6.65 -6.20 -17.62
C VAL A 276 -6.04 -6.91 -18.83
N ASN A 277 -6.67 -8.01 -19.24
CA ASN A 277 -6.51 -8.69 -20.50
C ASN A 277 -7.66 -8.22 -21.39
N ASN A 278 -7.41 -7.16 -22.14
CA ASN A 278 -7.86 -6.96 -23.51
C ASN A 278 -6.81 -6.11 -24.21
#